data_AF-A0A2V8KJS1-F1
#
_entry.id   AF-A0A2V8KJS1-F1
#
_cell.length_a   1.000
_cell.length_b   1.000
_cell.length_c   1.000
_cell.angle_alpha   90.00
_cell.angle_beta   90.00
_cell.angle_gamma   90.00
#
_symmetry.space_group_name_H-M   'P 1'
#
loop_
_entity.id
_entity.type
_entity.pdbx_description
1 polymer ?
#
loop_
_entity_poly.entity_id
_entity_poly.type
_entity_poly.pdbx_seq_one_letter_code
_entity_poly.pdbx_strand_id
1 'polypeptide(L)'
;MQVKASLEKEIDRLLKDGVTADEVKKAIAYSIGEHEIGLQTRSGTVLEYARSIYGGEGVQGFGNYARFIRGVTPEQVQKTAEAYFKPQASRVAILRGAKK
;
A
#
# COMPACT_ATOMS: atom_id res chain seq x y z
N MET A 1 -19.61 -12.29 10.16
CA MET A 1 -19.25 -11.29 11.19
C MET A 1 -17.81 -11.44 11.65
N GLN A 2 -17.28 -12.66 11.80
CA GLN A 2 -15.90 -12.93 12.21
C GLN A 2 -14.83 -12.21 11.35
N VAL A 3 -14.93 -12.24 10.02
CA VAL A 3 -13.95 -11.56 9.13
C VAL A 3 -13.87 -10.06 9.39
N LYS A 4 -15.01 -9.38 9.52
CA LYS A 4 -15.06 -7.95 9.86
C LYS A 4 -14.33 -7.66 11.16
N ALA A 5 -14.66 -8.42 12.21
CA ALA A 5 -14.06 -8.23 13.53
C ALA A 5 -12.53 -8.49 13.51
N SER A 6 -12.07 -9.48 12.75
CA SER A 6 -10.63 -9.73 12.60
C SER A 6 -9.90 -8.58 11.89
N LEU A 7 -10.51 -7.98 10.85
CA LEU A 7 -9.94 -6.82 10.17
C LEU A 7 -9.90 -5.58 11.06
N GLU A 8 -10.97 -5.32 11.81
CA GLU A 8 -11.01 -4.21 12.78
C GLU A 8 -9.92 -4.38 13.85
N LYS A 9 -9.75 -5.60 14.37
CA LYS A 9 -8.70 -5.92 15.34
C LYS A 9 -7.29 -5.67 14.77
N GLU A 10 -7.04 -6.03 13.51
CA GLU A 10 -5.72 -5.82 12.90
C GLU A 10 -5.47 -4.33 12.64
N ILE A 11 -6.49 -3.56 12.23
CA ILE A 11 -6.37 -2.11 12.08
C ILE A 11 -6.09 -1.45 13.43
N ASP A 12 -6.79 -1.86 14.49
CA ASP A 12 -6.56 -1.35 15.85
C ASP A 12 -5.14 -1.68 16.35
N ARG A 13 -4.66 -2.91 16.08
CA ARG A 13 -3.29 -3.35 16.38
C ARG A 13 -2.26 -2.52 15.61
N LEU A 14 -2.48 -2.30 14.31
CA LEU A 14 -1.62 -1.45 13.50
C LEU A 14 -1.57 -0.02 14.01
N LEU A 15 -2.72 0.57 14.36
CA LEU A 15 -2.79 1.93 14.90
C LEU A 15 -2.13 2.06 16.28
N LYS A 16 -2.16 1.00 17.09
CA LYS A 16 -1.61 1.02 18.46
C LYS A 16 -0.12 0.66 18.51
N ASP A 17 0.24 -0.44 17.87
CA ASP A 17 1.54 -1.09 18.03
C ASP A 17 2.46 -0.84 16.81
N GLY A 18 1.90 -0.35 15.70
CA GLY A 18 2.63 -0.09 14.46
C GLY A 18 3.13 -1.36 13.76
N VAL A 19 4.21 -1.19 13.00
CA VAL A 19 4.89 -2.28 12.29
C VAL A 19 6.34 -2.37 12.74
N THR A 20 6.90 -3.56 12.66
CA THR A 20 8.31 -3.81 12.97
C THR A 20 9.23 -3.44 11.80
N ALA A 21 10.50 -3.20 12.09
CA ALA A 21 11.52 -2.96 11.06
C ALA A 21 11.65 -4.13 10.07
N ASP A 22 11.49 -5.37 10.54
CA ASP A 22 11.55 -6.56 9.70
C ASP A 22 10.34 -6.70 8.77
N GLU A 23 9.13 -6.34 9.25
CA GLU A 23 7.93 -6.27 8.40
C GLU A 23 8.12 -5.22 7.30
N VAL A 24 8.61 -4.02 7.64
CA VAL A 24 8.90 -2.97 6.65
C VAL A 24 9.95 -3.42 5.65
N LYS A 25 11.06 -4.02 6.11
CA LYS A 25 12.12 -4.53 5.23
C LYS A 25 11.59 -5.56 4.23
N LYS A 26 10.76 -6.50 4.69
CA LYS A 26 10.13 -7.51 3.83
C LYS A 26 9.15 -6.88 2.84
N ALA A 27 8.33 -5.93 3.30
CA ALA A 27 7.39 -5.22 2.45
C ALA A 27 8.11 -4.40 1.37
N ILE A 28 9.21 -3.71 1.69
CA ILE A 28 10.05 -2.99 0.72
C ILE A 28 10.55 -3.94 -0.38
N ALA A 29 11.11 -5.10 0.00
CA ALA A 29 11.59 -6.07 -0.97
C ALA A 29 10.45 -6.60 -1.87
N TYR A 30 9.30 -6.91 -1.26
CA TYR A 30 8.11 -7.36 -1.99
C TYR A 30 7.61 -6.30 -2.97
N SER A 31 7.43 -5.05 -2.53
CA SER A 31 6.93 -3.95 -3.35
C SER A 31 7.84 -3.63 -4.54
N ILE A 32 9.17 -3.68 -4.35
CA ILE A 32 10.12 -3.51 -5.45
C ILE A 32 9.98 -4.65 -6.46
N GLY A 33 9.90 -5.91 -6.00
CA GLY A 33 9.74 -7.06 -6.88
C GLY A 33 8.42 -7.05 -7.65
N GLU A 34 7.30 -6.74 -6.99
CA GLU A 34 5.98 -6.60 -7.62
C GLU A 34 6.00 -5.52 -8.71
N HIS A 35 6.63 -4.38 -8.41
CA HIS A 35 6.78 -3.29 -9.36
C HIS A 35 7.60 -3.71 -10.59
N GLU A 36 8.75 -4.36 -10.40
CA GLU A 36 9.59 -4.87 -11.49
C GLU A 36 8.82 -5.87 -12.38
N ILE A 37 8.04 -6.78 -11.78
CA ILE A 37 7.17 -7.70 -12.52
C ILE A 37 6.13 -6.92 -13.33
N GLY A 38 5.49 -5.90 -12.76
CA GLY A 38 4.52 -5.06 -13.46
C GLY A 38 5.08 -4.39 -14.71
N LEU A 39 6.33 -3.90 -14.62
CA LEU A 39 7.04 -3.27 -15.74
C LEU A 39 7.36 -4.23 -16.90
N GLN A 40 7.31 -5.55 -16.70
CA GLN A 40 7.52 -6.52 -17.78
C GLN A 40 6.40 -6.48 -18.84
N THR A 41 5.26 -5.88 -18.53
CA THR A 41 4.17 -5.69 -19.47
C THR A 41 4.25 -4.32 -20.15
N ARG A 42 3.87 -4.25 -21.43
CA ARG A 42 3.77 -2.97 -22.16
C ARG A 42 2.84 -1.99 -21.44
N SER A 43 1.68 -2.47 -20.98
CA SER A 43 0.71 -1.65 -20.25
C SER A 43 1.26 -1.14 -18.92
N GLY A 44 1.99 -1.98 -18.17
CA GLY A 44 2.62 -1.58 -16.92
C GLY A 44 3.69 -0.49 -17.12
N THR A 45 4.56 -0.67 -18.13
CA THR A 45 5.55 0.36 -18.49
C THR A 45 4.89 1.69 -18.89
N VAL A 46 3.89 1.66 -19.78
CA VAL A 46 3.18 2.89 -20.21
C VAL A 46 2.50 3.58 -19.03
N LEU A 47 1.86 2.81 -18.14
CA LEU A 47 1.21 3.36 -16.95
C LEU A 47 2.22 4.00 -15.99
N GLU A 48 3.42 3.43 -15.86
CA GLU A 48 4.45 4.01 -14.99
C GLU A 48 4.97 5.34 -15.53
N TYR A 49 5.23 5.44 -16.84
CA TYR A 49 5.54 6.73 -17.45
C TYR A 49 4.40 7.75 -17.28
N ALA A 50 3.15 7.31 -17.46
CA ALA A 50 2.00 8.18 -17.27
C ALA A 50 1.92 8.71 -15.83
N ARG A 51 2.09 7.85 -14.82
CA ARG A 51 2.12 8.26 -13.40
C ARG A 51 3.22 9.28 -13.15
N SER A 52 4.42 9.04 -13.66
CA SER A 52 5.56 9.94 -13.49
C SER A 52 5.30 11.32 -14.12
N ILE A 53 4.79 11.36 -15.35
CA ILE A 53 4.52 12.60 -16.08
C ILE A 53 3.36 13.37 -15.43
N TYR A 54 2.22 12.72 -15.22
CA TYR A 54 1.03 13.37 -14.66
C TYR A 54 1.15 13.64 -13.15
N GLY A 55 2.07 12.96 -12.45
CA GLY A 55 2.45 13.22 -11.07
C GLY A 55 3.45 14.37 -10.90
N GLY A 56 3.97 14.94 -12.00
CA GLY A 56 4.87 16.10 -11.98
C GLY A 56 6.36 15.78 -11.94
N GLU A 57 6.75 14.50 -11.93
CA GLU A 57 8.15 14.07 -12.00
C GLU A 57 8.69 14.01 -13.43
N GLY A 58 7.87 14.22 -14.46
CA GLY A 58 8.29 14.15 -15.86
C GLY A 58 8.71 12.73 -16.29
N VAL A 59 9.50 12.60 -17.35
CA VAL A 59 9.98 11.28 -17.82
C VAL A 59 11.06 10.73 -16.88
N GLN A 60 11.83 11.61 -16.25
CA GLN A 60 12.91 11.29 -15.32
C GLN A 60 12.45 10.65 -13.99
N GLY A 61 11.16 10.73 -13.65
CA GLY A 61 10.61 10.00 -12.51
C GLY A 61 10.48 8.50 -12.76
N PHE A 62 10.52 8.07 -14.03
CA PHE A 62 10.56 6.65 -14.37
C PHE A 62 11.81 5.99 -13.78
N GLY A 63 11.62 4.98 -12.93
CA GLY A 63 12.70 4.29 -12.22
C GLY A 63 13.01 4.83 -10.82
N ASN A 64 12.37 5.92 -10.36
CA ASN A 64 12.55 6.41 -8.99
C ASN A 64 11.83 5.56 -7.94
N TYR A 65 10.87 4.71 -8.33
CA TYR A 65 10.04 3.92 -7.40
C TYR A 65 10.88 3.18 -6.35
N ALA A 66 11.87 2.40 -6.78
CA ALA A 66 12.71 1.64 -5.87
C ALA A 66 13.58 2.52 -4.96
N ARG A 67 13.94 3.74 -5.41
CA ARG A 67 14.64 4.71 -4.55
C ARG A 67 13.73 5.19 -3.43
N PHE A 68 12.49 5.57 -3.75
CA PHE A 68 11.54 6.08 -2.76
C PHE A 68 11.09 5.01 -1.78
N ILE A 69 10.76 3.80 -2.25
CA ILE A 69 10.30 2.71 -1.39
C ILE A 69 11.38 2.27 -0.40
N ARG A 70 12.67 2.26 -0.78
CA ARG A 70 13.77 1.97 0.16
C ARG A 70 13.88 2.98 1.30
N GLY A 71 13.34 4.19 1.15
CA GLY A 71 13.35 5.23 2.17
C GLY A 71 12.22 5.12 3.19
N VAL A 72 11.32 4.14 3.06
CA VAL A 72 10.17 3.97 3.97
C VAL A 72 10.65 3.45 5.33
N THR A 73 10.14 4.06 6.39
CA THR A 73 10.45 3.74 7.79
C THR A 73 9.20 3.27 8.55
N PRO A 74 9.34 2.47 9.63
CA PRO A 74 8.21 2.10 10.49
C PRO A 74 7.40 3.30 10.99
N GLU A 75 8.07 4.39 11.34
CA GLU A 75 7.44 5.60 11.85
C GLU A 75 6.60 6.32 10.78
N GLN A 76 7.05 6.31 9.52
CA GLN A 76 6.26 6.83 8.41
C GLN A 76 5.03 5.97 8.15
N VAL A 77 5.16 4.64 8.24
CA VAL A 77 4.02 3.71 8.11
C VAL A 77 3.01 3.98 9.22
N GLN A 78 3.46 4.11 10.47
CA GLN A 78 2.60 4.43 11.62
C GLN A 78 1.85 5.76 11.42
N LYS A 79 2.57 6.84 11.09
CA LYS A 79 1.96 8.16 10.82
C LYS A 79 0.94 8.10 9.69
N THR A 80 1.21 7.30 8.66
CA THR A 80 0.30 7.10 7.53
C THR A 80 -0.95 6.32 7.96
N ALA A 81 -0.79 5.25 8.74
CA ALA A 81 -1.92 4.50 9.30
C ALA A 81 -2.81 5.41 10.15
N GLU A 82 -2.21 6.22 11.05
CA GLU A 82 -2.94 7.19 11.85
C GLU A 82 -3.66 8.23 11.00
N ALA A 83 -3.07 8.70 9.89
CA ALA A 83 -3.67 9.70 9.01
C ALA A 83 -4.90 9.16 8.27
N TYR A 84 -4.84 7.92 7.77
CA TYR A 84 -5.85 7.38 6.85
C TYR A 84 -6.85 6.40 7.50
N PHE A 85 -6.45 5.61 8.50
CA PHE A 85 -7.35 4.69 9.19
C PHE A 85 -8.10 5.38 10.33
N LYS A 86 -8.99 6.30 9.96
CA LYS A 86 -9.88 7.00 10.90
C LYS A 86 -11.16 6.18 11.14
N PRO A 87 -11.42 5.66 12.36
CA PRO A 87 -12.60 4.83 12.63
C PRO A 87 -13.93 5.51 12.24
N GLN A 88 -14.03 6.83 12.45
CA GLN A 88 -15.20 7.64 12.08
C GLN A 88 -15.44 7.74 10.56
N ALA A 89 -14.39 7.58 9.76
CA ALA A 89 -14.48 7.59 8.30
C ALA A 89 -14.73 6.18 7.72
N SER A 90 -14.67 5.13 8.55
CA SER A 90 -14.84 3.75 8.10
C SER A 90 -16.24 3.50 7.53
N ARG A 91 -16.30 2.74 6.43
CA ARG A 91 -17.53 2.28 5.78
C ARG A 91 -17.39 0.80 5.47
N VAL A 92 -18.38 0.01 5.83
CA VAL A 92 -18.37 -1.45 5.64
C VAL A 92 -19.55 -1.86 4.79
N ALA A 93 -19.28 -2.51 3.66
CA ALA A 93 -20.27 -3.16 2.81
C ALA A 93 -20.05 -4.67 2.83
N ILE A 94 -21.12 -5.45 3.02
CA ILE A 94 -21.07 -6.91 3.02
C ILE A 94 -22.05 -7.42 1.97
N LEU A 95 -21.53 -7.99 0.88
CA LEU A 95 -22.33 -8.71 -0.09
C LEU A 95 -22.43 -10.17 0.33
N ARG A 96 -23.66 -10.70 0.35
CA ARG A 96 -23.93 -12.11 0.60
C ARG A 96 -24.36 -12.75 -0.71
N GLY A 97 -23.79 -13.92 -1.03
CA GLY A 97 -24.24 -14.69 -2.17
C GLY A 97 -25.72 -15.06 -2.01
N ALA A 98 -26.48 -14.97 -3.10
CA ALA A 98 -27.84 -15.51 -3.14
C ALA A 98 -27.77 -17.03 -3.04
N LYS A 99 -28.57 -17.64 -2.16
CA LYS A 99 -28.81 -19.08 -2.21
C LYS A 99 -29.58 -19.35 -3.51
N LYS A 100 -29.02 -20.18 -4.38
CA LYS A 100 -29.76 -20.79 -5.49
C LYS A 100 -30.74 -21.82 -4.94
#